data_AF-A0A6N7H0H8-F1
#
_entry.id   AF-A0A6N7H0H8-F1
#
_cell.length_a   1.000
_cell.length_b   1.000
_cell.length_c   1.000
_cell.angle_alpha   90.00
_cell.angle_beta   90.00
_cell.angle_gamma   90.00
#
_symmetry.space_group_name_H-M   'P 1'
#
loop_
_entity.id
_entity.type
_entity.pdbx_description
1 polymer ?
#
loop_
_entity_poly.entity_id
_entity_poly.type
_entity_poly.pdbx_seq_one_letter_code
_entity_poly.pdbx_strand_id
1 'polypeptide(L)'
;MSEATHTSNPRAKAKPANPESTASAFEFPKFEIPNFEMPKIEVPAAFREFAEKGASQAKENYEKMKAAAEEATDVLEDTYATAAKGASDYGLKVIEATRVNTNAAFDFYTELMTAKSYSDVIELSTAHARKQFETVTAQTKDLTALAQKMATETAEPIKGSVSKAFKIA
;
A
#
# COMPACT_ATOMS: atom_id res chain seq x y z
N MET A 1 -9.06 35.01 38.29
CA MET A 1 -8.25 35.40 39.45
C MET A 1 -7.65 34.14 40.02
N SER A 2 -6.32 34.06 40.03
CA SER A 2 -5.52 32.96 40.55
C SER A 2 -5.23 33.18 42.03
N GLU A 3 -5.32 32.14 42.86
CA GLU A 3 -4.67 32.06 44.19
C GLU A 3 -4.42 30.56 44.46
N ALA A 4 -3.18 30.08 44.44
CA ALA A 4 -2.08 30.24 45.41
C ALA A 4 -2.16 29.22 46.57
N THR A 5 -1.33 28.20 46.38
CA THR A 5 -0.62 27.30 47.31
C THR A 5 -0.58 27.70 48.78
N HIS A 6 -0.83 26.74 49.68
CA HIS A 6 -0.35 26.78 51.06
C HIS A 6 0.63 25.64 51.33
N THR A 7 1.90 26.02 51.47
CA THR A 7 3.02 25.23 51.99
C THR A 7 2.94 25.11 53.52
N SER A 8 3.36 23.99 54.11
CA SER A 8 4.28 24.05 55.26
C SER A 8 4.90 22.69 55.59
N ASN A 9 6.23 22.69 55.57
CA ASN A 9 7.10 21.78 56.29
C ASN A 9 7.65 22.57 57.51
N PRO A 10 8.02 21.90 58.61
CA PRO A 10 9.23 22.34 59.30
C PRO A 10 10.13 21.18 59.77
N ARG A 11 11.34 21.11 59.18
CA ARG A 11 12.66 21.34 59.82
C ARG A 11 12.68 21.21 61.37
N ALA A 12 13.62 20.59 62.09
CA ALA A 12 14.90 19.90 61.89
C ALA A 12 15.37 19.38 63.29
N LYS A 13 16.43 18.56 63.35
CA LYS A 13 17.51 18.67 64.35
C LYS A 13 18.74 17.85 63.92
N ALA A 14 19.93 18.38 64.15
CA ALA A 14 21.23 17.91 63.69
C ALA A 14 22.15 17.46 64.85
N LYS A 15 22.94 16.37 64.61
CA LYS A 15 24.34 15.94 64.97
C LYS A 15 25.03 16.48 66.28
N PRO A 16 26.07 15.84 66.92
CA PRO A 16 27.04 14.82 66.40
C PRO A 16 27.76 13.78 67.34
N ALA A 17 28.58 12.89 66.71
CA ALA A 17 29.85 12.23 67.15
C ALA A 17 29.83 11.14 68.27
N ASN A 18 30.59 10.02 68.28
CA ASN A 18 31.58 9.30 67.41
C ASN A 18 31.82 7.89 68.07
N PRO A 19 32.88 7.14 67.72
CA PRO A 19 32.97 5.98 66.81
C PRO A 19 32.93 4.62 67.52
N GLU A 20 32.49 3.55 66.84
CA GLU A 20 33.16 2.27 67.01
C GLU A 20 32.93 1.37 65.79
N SER A 21 34.05 1.07 65.14
CA SER A 21 34.18 0.00 64.17
C SER A 21 34.03 -1.32 64.91
N THR A 22 32.92 -2.01 64.68
CA THR A 22 32.91 -3.46 64.74
C THR A 22 32.23 -3.94 63.47
N ALA A 23 33.05 -4.51 62.58
CA ALA A 23 32.59 -5.29 61.46
C ALA A 23 31.75 -6.46 61.98
N SER A 24 30.43 -6.27 62.06
CA SER A 24 29.48 -7.35 62.29
C SER A 24 28.88 -7.71 60.94
N ALA A 25 29.33 -8.87 60.48
CA ALA A 25 28.94 -9.57 59.27
C ALA A 25 27.50 -9.29 58.83
N PHE A 26 27.36 -8.71 57.64
CA PHE A 26 26.20 -8.99 56.80
C PHE A 26 26.37 -10.43 56.31
N GLU A 27 25.89 -11.41 57.08
CA GLU A 27 25.67 -12.75 56.55
C GLU A 27 24.48 -12.67 55.59
N PHE A 28 24.78 -12.55 54.30
CA PHE A 28 23.80 -12.91 53.28
C PHE A 28 23.50 -14.40 53.46
N PRO A 29 22.22 -14.80 53.61
CA PRO A 29 21.85 -16.20 53.57
C PRO A 29 22.45 -16.80 52.31
N LYS A 30 23.24 -17.87 52.47
CA LYS A 30 23.83 -18.59 51.35
C LYS A 30 22.68 -19.23 50.57
N PHE A 31 22.14 -18.51 49.58
CA PHE A 31 21.27 -19.08 48.58
C PHE A 31 22.14 -20.01 47.73
N GLU A 32 22.19 -21.27 48.13
CA GLU A 32 22.63 -22.34 47.24
C GLU A 32 21.65 -22.36 46.07
N ILE A 33 22.06 -21.78 44.94
CA ILE A 33 21.43 -22.08 43.66
C ILE A 33 21.59 -23.60 43.53
N PRO A 34 20.50 -24.39 43.53
CA PRO A 34 20.61 -25.82 43.35
C PRO A 34 21.49 -26.03 42.12
N ASN A 35 22.53 -26.86 42.26
CA ASN A 35 23.31 -27.27 41.10
C ASN A 35 22.32 -27.95 40.16
N PHE A 36 21.83 -27.19 39.17
CA PHE A 36 21.11 -27.74 38.04
C PHE A 36 22.18 -28.46 37.25
N GLU A 37 22.53 -29.65 37.70
CA GLU A 37 23.07 -30.67 36.82
C GLU A 37 21.96 -30.90 35.81
N MET A 38 22.00 -30.12 34.71
CA MET A 38 21.33 -30.54 33.51
C MET A 38 21.83 -31.96 33.31
N PRO A 39 20.95 -32.98 33.36
CA PRO A 39 21.34 -34.33 33.03
C PRO A 39 22.16 -34.21 31.75
N LYS A 40 23.22 -35.01 31.59
CA LYS A 40 23.78 -35.22 30.26
C LYS A 40 22.63 -35.80 29.42
N ILE A 41 21.81 -34.92 28.85
CA ILE A 41 20.86 -35.24 27.82
C ILE A 41 21.81 -35.52 26.67
N GLU A 42 22.23 -36.79 26.59
CA GLU A 42 22.67 -37.35 25.33
C GLU A 42 21.48 -37.18 24.42
N VAL A 43 21.42 -36.03 23.74
CA VAL A 43 20.39 -35.72 22.76
C VAL A 43 20.47 -36.87 21.77
N PRO A 44 19.47 -37.77 21.73
CA PRO A 44 19.56 -38.95 20.89
C PRO A 44 19.83 -38.48 19.45
N ALA A 45 20.66 -39.18 18.70
CA ALA A 45 21.04 -38.75 17.34
C ALA A 45 19.80 -38.41 16.48
N ALA A 46 18.70 -39.14 16.67
CA ALA A 46 17.41 -38.87 16.05
C ALA A 46 16.80 -37.50 16.40
N PHE A 47 16.97 -36.99 17.62
CA PHE A 47 16.48 -35.68 18.04
C PHE A 47 17.34 -34.54 17.48
N ARG A 48 18.66 -34.76 17.33
CA ARG A 48 19.57 -33.82 16.68
C ARG A 48 19.30 -33.73 15.18
N GLU A 49 19.12 -34.87 14.51
CA GLU A 49 18.74 -34.94 13.10
C GLU A 49 17.36 -34.31 12.86
N PHE A 50 16.40 -34.54 13.76
CA PHE A 50 15.07 -33.90 13.71
C PHE A 50 15.16 -32.38 13.89
N ALA A 51 15.99 -31.89 14.81
CA ALA A 51 16.22 -30.46 14.99
C ALA A 51 16.93 -29.82 13.79
N GLU A 52 17.93 -30.48 13.20
CA GLU A 52 18.64 -30.02 12.00
C GLU A 52 17.72 -30.00 10.77
N LYS A 53 16.89 -31.04 10.58
CA LYS A 53 15.85 -31.06 9.53
C LYS A 53 14.78 -30.01 9.79
N GLY A 54 14.29 -29.88 11.02
CA GLY A 54 13.26 -28.92 11.40
C GLY A 54 13.72 -27.47 11.22
N ALA A 55 14.95 -27.15 11.62
CA ALA A 55 15.54 -25.83 11.40
C ALA A 55 15.75 -25.54 9.91
N SER A 56 16.20 -26.53 9.13
CA SER A 56 16.35 -26.40 7.67
C SER A 56 15.01 -26.21 6.97
N GLN A 57 13.98 -26.97 7.34
CA GLN A 57 12.61 -26.84 6.82
C GLN A 57 11.99 -25.50 7.23
N ALA A 58 12.18 -25.05 8.46
CA ALA A 58 11.68 -23.76 8.91
C ALA A 58 12.33 -22.61 8.13
N LYS A 59 13.65 -22.69 7.87
CA LYS A 59 14.35 -21.72 7.03
C LYS A 59 13.85 -21.75 5.59
N GLU A 60 13.72 -22.92 4.99
CA GLU A 60 13.21 -23.07 3.63
C GLU A 60 11.76 -22.54 3.49
N ASN A 61 10.89 -22.87 4.45
CA ASN A 61 9.51 -22.38 4.48
C ASN A 61 9.45 -20.87 4.70
N TYR A 62 10.34 -20.32 5.53
CA TYR A 62 10.45 -18.87 5.72
C TYR A 62 10.88 -18.17 4.43
N GLU A 63 11.90 -18.66 3.74
CA GLU A 63 12.34 -18.09 2.46
C GLU A 63 11.24 -18.17 1.40
N LYS A 64 10.50 -19.29 1.32
CA LYS A 64 9.33 -19.42 0.43
C LYS A 64 8.22 -18.44 0.77
N MET A 65 7.89 -18.29 2.06
CA MET A 65 6.87 -17.35 2.52
C MET A 65 7.28 -15.90 2.25
N LYS A 66 8.55 -15.56 2.48
CA LYS A 66 9.10 -14.24 2.19
C LYS A 66 9.03 -13.93 0.70
N ALA A 67 9.47 -14.85 -0.16
CA ALA A 67 9.39 -14.68 -1.61
C ALA A 67 7.94 -14.51 -2.09
N ALA A 68 7.00 -15.29 -1.54
CA ALA A 68 5.58 -15.15 -1.85
C ALA A 68 5.00 -13.80 -1.38
N ALA A 69 5.46 -13.28 -0.23
CA ALA A 69 5.03 -11.97 0.28
C ALA A 69 5.60 -10.81 -0.53
N GLU A 70 6.86 -10.88 -0.96
CA GLU A 70 7.49 -9.91 -1.87
C GLU A 70 6.75 -9.90 -3.21
N GLU A 71 6.51 -11.08 -3.81
CA GLU A 71 5.74 -11.19 -5.07
C GLU A 71 4.31 -10.64 -4.95
N ALA A 72 3.61 -10.95 -3.85
CA ALA A 72 2.27 -10.43 -3.61
C ALA A 72 2.25 -8.90 -3.47
N THR A 73 3.30 -8.32 -2.89
CA THR A 73 3.46 -6.86 -2.76
C THR A 73 3.72 -6.23 -4.11
N ASP A 74 4.63 -6.80 -4.91
CA ASP A 74 4.94 -6.31 -6.26
C ASP A 74 3.69 -6.30 -7.16
N VAL A 75 2.90 -7.39 -7.14
CA VAL A 75 1.62 -7.47 -7.90
C VAL A 75 0.66 -6.37 -7.47
N LEU A 76 0.55 -6.11 -6.17
CA LEU A 76 -0.34 -5.07 -5.65
C LEU A 76 0.10 -3.68 -6.13
N GLU A 77 1.40 -3.39 -6.06
CA GLU A 77 1.98 -2.12 -6.53
C GLU A 77 1.76 -1.93 -8.03
N ASP A 78 2.06 -2.94 -8.85
CA ASP A 78 1.88 -2.92 -10.31
C ASP A 78 0.40 -2.75 -10.69
N THR A 79 -0.49 -3.49 -10.04
CA THR A 79 -1.94 -3.37 -10.23
C THR A 79 -2.42 -1.95 -9.90
N TYR A 80 -1.97 -1.36 -8.79
CA TYR A 80 -2.37 -0.02 -8.41
C TYR A 80 -1.84 1.05 -9.37
N ALA A 81 -0.55 0.98 -9.72
CA ALA A 81 0.07 1.90 -10.66
C ALA A 81 -0.62 1.85 -12.04
N THR A 82 -0.93 0.64 -12.52
CA THR A 82 -1.64 0.40 -13.78
C THR A 82 -3.06 0.95 -13.73
N ALA A 83 -3.81 0.68 -12.67
CA ALA A 83 -5.17 1.19 -12.50
C ALA A 83 -5.19 2.73 -12.43
N ALA A 84 -4.26 3.34 -11.70
CA ALA A 84 -4.13 4.79 -11.60
C ALA A 84 -3.80 5.43 -12.95
N LYS A 85 -2.87 4.82 -13.71
CA LYS A 85 -2.55 5.25 -15.07
C LYS A 85 -3.76 5.13 -15.99
N GLY A 86 -4.46 3.98 -15.98
CA GLY A 86 -5.66 3.75 -16.79
C GLY A 86 -6.76 4.76 -16.50
N ALA A 87 -7.01 5.08 -15.23
CA ALA A 87 -7.97 6.10 -14.82
C ALA A 87 -7.56 7.51 -15.31
N SER A 88 -6.28 7.86 -15.23
CA SER A 88 -5.76 9.13 -15.75
C SER A 88 -5.90 9.22 -17.27
N ASP A 89 -5.50 8.18 -18.01
CA ASP A 89 -5.60 8.13 -19.46
C ASP A 89 -7.08 8.24 -19.92
N TYR A 90 -8.00 7.57 -19.23
CA TYR A 90 -9.44 7.70 -19.46
C TYR A 90 -9.94 9.12 -19.22
N GLY A 91 -9.58 9.73 -18.08
CA GLY A 91 -9.97 11.10 -17.73
C GLY A 91 -9.46 12.13 -18.73
N LEU A 92 -8.20 12.02 -19.16
CA LEU A 92 -7.63 12.87 -20.21
C LEU A 92 -8.41 12.75 -21.52
N LYS A 93 -8.83 11.53 -21.90
CA LYS A 93 -9.61 11.32 -23.13
C LYS A 93 -10.99 11.96 -23.06
N VAL A 94 -11.66 11.93 -21.91
CA VAL A 94 -12.94 12.62 -21.70
C VAL A 94 -12.79 14.14 -21.81
N ILE A 95 -11.71 14.70 -21.25
CA ILE A 95 -11.40 16.13 -21.36
C ILE A 95 -11.15 16.53 -22.81
N GLU A 96 -10.39 15.71 -23.56
CA GLU A 96 -10.17 15.91 -25.00
C GLU A 96 -11.50 15.90 -25.76
N ALA A 97 -12.35 14.90 -25.51
CA ALA A 97 -13.66 14.80 -26.15
C ALA A 97 -14.54 16.03 -25.88
N THR A 98 -14.53 16.53 -24.65
CA THR A 98 -15.25 17.75 -24.28
C THR A 98 -14.74 18.96 -25.05
N ARG A 99 -13.41 19.14 -25.14
CA ARG A 99 -12.82 20.23 -25.94
C ARG A 99 -13.23 20.16 -27.40
N VAL A 100 -13.16 18.98 -28.01
CA VAL A 100 -13.56 18.76 -29.41
C VAL A 100 -15.03 19.11 -29.61
N ASN A 101 -15.91 18.65 -28.72
CA ASN A 101 -17.35 18.85 -28.83
C ASN A 101 -17.72 20.33 -28.60
N THR A 102 -17.09 21.01 -27.64
CA THR A 102 -17.27 22.45 -27.41
C THR A 102 -16.83 23.28 -28.61
N ASN A 103 -15.64 23.01 -29.17
CA ASN A 103 -15.18 23.71 -30.37
C ASN A 103 -16.14 23.50 -31.54
N ALA A 104 -16.57 22.26 -31.78
CA ALA A 104 -17.51 21.96 -32.85
C ALA A 104 -18.86 22.67 -32.69
N ALA A 105 -19.35 22.83 -31.46
CA ALA A 105 -20.56 23.60 -31.18
C ALA A 105 -20.36 25.09 -31.50
N PHE A 106 -19.23 25.69 -31.08
CA PHE A 106 -18.92 27.09 -31.39
C PHE A 106 -18.74 27.34 -32.89
N ASP A 107 -18.07 26.43 -33.59
CA ASP A 107 -17.92 26.50 -35.05
C ASP A 107 -19.30 26.48 -35.72
N PHE A 108 -20.17 25.56 -35.31
CA PHE A 108 -21.53 25.47 -35.83
C PHE A 108 -22.37 26.72 -35.56
N TYR A 109 -22.32 27.26 -34.33
CA TYR A 109 -23.00 28.51 -34.03
C TYR A 109 -22.47 29.68 -34.87
N THR A 110 -21.16 29.74 -35.10
CA THR A 110 -20.55 30.77 -35.94
C THR A 110 -21.04 30.65 -37.38
N GLU A 111 -21.09 29.44 -37.93
CA GLU A 111 -21.62 29.17 -39.27
C GLU A 111 -23.09 29.57 -39.38
N LEU A 112 -23.93 29.19 -38.39
CA LEU A 112 -25.35 29.57 -38.35
C LEU A 112 -25.56 31.08 -38.33
N MET A 113 -24.74 31.84 -37.59
CA MET A 113 -24.84 33.30 -37.54
C MET A 113 -24.53 33.98 -38.87
N THR A 114 -23.80 33.29 -39.76
CA THR A 114 -23.45 33.80 -41.10
C THR A 114 -24.36 33.27 -42.21
N ALA A 115 -25.28 32.37 -41.88
CA ALA A 115 -26.24 31.78 -42.82
C ALA A 115 -27.17 32.86 -43.42
N LYS A 116 -27.38 32.81 -44.73
CA LYS A 116 -28.16 33.83 -45.45
C LYS A 116 -29.58 33.35 -45.79
N SER A 117 -29.84 32.06 -45.62
CA SER A 117 -31.11 31.44 -45.95
C SER A 117 -31.46 30.29 -45.00
N TYR A 118 -32.74 29.92 -44.95
CA TYR A 118 -33.17 28.70 -44.25
C TYR A 118 -32.56 27.43 -44.85
N SER A 119 -32.27 27.42 -46.16
CA SER A 119 -31.61 26.27 -46.81
C SER A 119 -30.18 26.09 -46.28
N ASP A 120 -29.44 27.20 -46.12
CA ASP A 120 -28.08 27.19 -45.57
C ASP A 120 -28.10 26.62 -44.14
N VAL A 121 -29.08 27.02 -43.32
CA VAL A 121 -29.25 26.49 -41.96
C VAL A 121 -29.47 24.99 -41.94
N ILE A 122 -30.32 24.46 -42.83
CA ILE A 122 -30.57 23.01 -42.94
C ILE A 122 -29.30 22.27 -43.37
N GLU A 123 -28.57 22.82 -44.34
CA GLU A 123 -27.32 22.24 -44.84
C GLU A 123 -26.26 22.17 -43.73
N LEU A 124 -26.01 23.30 -43.05
CA LEU A 124 -25.08 23.40 -41.92
C LEU A 124 -25.47 22.45 -40.79
N SER A 125 -26.75 22.40 -40.42
CA SER A 125 -27.26 21.52 -39.36
C SER A 125 -27.06 20.05 -39.69
N THR A 126 -27.33 19.66 -40.94
CA THR A 126 -27.16 18.29 -41.41
C THR A 126 -25.69 17.90 -41.47
N ALA A 127 -24.82 18.80 -41.94
CA ALA A 127 -23.38 18.60 -41.97
C ALA A 127 -22.80 18.45 -40.56
N HIS A 128 -23.20 19.34 -39.63
CA HIS A 128 -22.80 19.27 -38.23
C HIS A 128 -23.27 17.96 -37.59
N ALA A 129 -24.52 17.57 -37.76
CA ALA A 129 -25.06 16.32 -37.22
C ALA A 129 -24.28 15.09 -37.71
N ARG A 130 -23.96 15.02 -39.01
CA ARG A 130 -23.15 13.93 -39.57
C ARG A 130 -21.76 13.88 -38.94
N LYS A 131 -21.08 15.04 -38.85
CA LYS A 131 -19.75 15.14 -38.25
C LYS A 131 -19.75 14.78 -36.76
N GLN A 132 -20.76 15.21 -36.00
CA GLN A 132 -20.92 14.85 -34.60
C GLN A 132 -21.14 13.35 -34.42
N PHE A 133 -21.94 12.73 -35.29
CA PHE A 133 -22.16 11.29 -35.25
C PHE A 133 -20.85 10.50 -35.48
N GLU A 134 -20.07 10.87 -36.48
CA GLU A 134 -18.75 10.28 -36.74
C GLU A 134 -17.80 10.46 -35.55
N THR A 135 -17.77 11.67 -34.99
CA THR A 135 -16.93 12.04 -33.85
C THR A 135 -17.28 11.25 -32.60
N VAL A 136 -18.56 11.20 -32.20
CA VAL A 136 -19.03 10.46 -31.03
C VAL A 136 -18.77 8.96 -31.21
N THR A 137 -18.96 8.43 -32.41
CA THR A 137 -18.67 7.03 -32.71
C THR A 137 -17.18 6.73 -32.50
N ALA A 138 -16.29 7.60 -32.98
CA ALA A 138 -14.85 7.45 -32.77
C ALA A 138 -14.47 7.58 -31.28
N GLN A 139 -14.95 8.62 -30.60
CA GLN A 139 -14.71 8.83 -29.16
C GLN A 139 -15.18 7.64 -28.31
N THR A 140 -16.33 7.05 -28.64
CA THR A 140 -16.86 5.87 -27.94
C THR A 140 -15.95 4.66 -28.11
N LYS A 141 -15.42 4.44 -29.32
CA LYS A 141 -14.45 3.37 -29.58
C LYS A 141 -13.17 3.57 -28.78
N ASP A 142 -12.64 4.78 -28.77
CA ASP A 142 -11.42 5.11 -28.01
C ASP A 142 -11.61 4.89 -26.50
N LEU A 143 -12.72 5.39 -25.93
CA LEU A 143 -13.05 5.21 -24.51
C LEU A 143 -13.25 3.73 -24.16
N THR A 144 -13.89 2.96 -25.04
CA THR A 144 -14.05 1.51 -24.86
C THR A 144 -12.70 0.81 -24.89
N ALA A 145 -11.81 1.17 -25.81
CA ALA A 145 -10.47 0.60 -25.90
C ALA A 145 -9.62 0.92 -24.65
N LEU A 146 -9.71 2.14 -24.12
CA LEU A 146 -9.04 2.51 -22.86
C LEU A 146 -9.58 1.71 -21.68
N ALA A 147 -10.90 1.54 -21.58
CA ALA A 147 -11.50 0.74 -20.52
C ALA A 147 -11.09 -0.74 -20.60
N GLN A 148 -11.06 -1.32 -21.80
CA GLN A 148 -10.59 -2.67 -22.04
C GLN A 148 -9.10 -2.81 -21.66
N LYS A 149 -8.27 -1.87 -22.10
CA LYS A 149 -6.85 -1.84 -21.78
C LYS A 149 -6.63 -1.80 -20.27
N MET A 150 -7.30 -0.90 -19.55
CA MET A 150 -7.23 -0.82 -18.09
C MET A 150 -7.61 -2.14 -17.44
N ALA A 151 -8.69 -2.79 -17.88
CA ALA A 151 -9.13 -4.08 -17.34
C ALA A 151 -8.10 -5.20 -17.62
N THR A 152 -7.54 -5.26 -18.83
CA THR A 152 -6.53 -6.26 -19.21
C THR A 152 -5.22 -6.05 -18.45
N GLU A 153 -4.66 -4.84 -18.48
CA GLU A 153 -3.39 -4.55 -17.83
C GLU A 153 -3.47 -4.71 -16.30
N THR A 154 -4.64 -4.46 -15.69
CA THR A 154 -4.86 -4.71 -14.25
C THR A 154 -4.87 -6.20 -13.90
N ALA A 155 -5.37 -7.05 -14.81
CA ALA A 155 -5.50 -8.49 -14.60
C ALA A 155 -4.23 -9.29 -14.95
N GLU A 156 -3.36 -8.75 -15.80
CA GLU A 156 -2.13 -9.42 -16.23
C GLU A 156 -1.15 -9.75 -15.08
N PRO A 157 -0.82 -8.82 -14.15
CA PRO A 157 0.06 -9.09 -13.01
C PRO A 157 -0.46 -10.26 -12.14
N ILE A 158 -1.77 -10.27 -11.88
CA ILE A 158 -2.44 -11.32 -11.09
C ILE A 158 -2.30 -12.68 -11.77
N LYS A 159 -2.54 -12.75 -13.09
CA LYS A 159 -2.42 -13.99 -13.85
C LYS A 159 -0.97 -14.49 -13.90
N GLY A 160 -0.01 -13.56 -14.01
CA GLY A 160 1.43 -13.86 -13.96
C GLY A 160 1.84 -14.53 -12.66
N SER A 161 1.38 -13.99 -11.52
CA SER A 161 1.74 -14.53 -10.20
C SER A 161 1.04 -15.82 -9.84
N VAL A 162 -0.23 -16.01 -10.22
CA VAL A 162 -0.88 -17.32 -10.08
C VAL A 162 -0.11 -18.38 -10.87
N SER A 163 0.33 -18.06 -12.10
CA SER A 163 1.10 -18.99 -12.94
C SER A 163 2.49 -19.31 -12.37
N LYS A 164 3.10 -18.41 -11.59
CA LYS A 164 4.37 -18.65 -10.87
C LYS A 164 4.16 -19.48 -9.62
N ALA A 165 3.14 -19.17 -8.82
CA ALA A 165 2.79 -19.93 -7.61
C ALA A 165 2.53 -21.42 -7.93
N PHE A 166 1.85 -21.73 -9.03
CA PHE A 166 1.62 -23.11 -9.48
C PHE A 166 2.88 -23.84 -9.99
N LYS A 167 3.98 -23.13 -10.27
CA LYS A 167 5.26 -23.73 -10.66
C LYS A 167 6.21 -23.93 -9.47
N ILE A 168 5.95 -23.24 -8.36
CA ILE A 168 6.74 -23.30 -7.13
C ILE A 168 6.15 -24.33 -6.14
N ALA A 169 4.83 -24.59 -6.22
CA ALA A 169 4.14 -25.70 -5.54
C ALA A 169 4.44 -27.06 -6.18
#